data_AF-A0ABD5LWD5-F1
#
_entry.id   AF-A0ABD5LWD5-F1
#
_cell.length_a   1.000
_cell.length_b   1.000
_cell.length_c   1.000
_cell.angle_alpha   90.00
_cell.angle_beta   90.00
_cell.angle_gamma   90.00
#
_symmetry.space_group_name_H-M   'P 1'
#
loop_
_entity.id
_entity.type
_entity.pdbx_description
1 polymer ?
#
loop_
_entity_poly.entity_id
_entity_poly.type
_entity_poly.pdbx_seq_one_letter_code
_entity_poly.pdbx_strand_id
1 'polypeptide(L)'
;MEKLVDIYDFIVSKQIFTTLFLVITLLVVWFLAKMIFRRIAKRLLFLFTELSDEETIEDIAKKSASIVAVTLVLYINQLLPSFSAQMNIIFETVCRAFIVINIASLLNNALDIFNIRHAKNRGTVTIRLKVILKLLR
;
A
#
# COMPACT_ATOMS: atom_id res chain seq x y z
N MET A 1 -2.51 -26.44 21.25
CA MET A 1 -1.38 -26.73 20.35
C MET A 1 -1.75 -27.82 19.37
N GLU A 2 -2.18 -29.01 19.80
CA GLU A 2 -2.57 -30.12 18.90
C GLU A 2 -3.58 -29.73 17.80
N LYS A 3 -4.71 -29.11 18.15
CA LYS A 3 -5.71 -28.68 17.13
C LYS A 3 -5.20 -27.68 16.09
N LEU A 4 -4.17 -26.89 16.42
CA LEU A 4 -3.53 -25.96 15.47
C LEU A 4 -2.60 -26.70 14.52
N VAL A 5 -1.94 -27.75 15.01
CA VAL A 5 -1.09 -28.65 14.22
C VAL A 5 -1.95 -29.45 13.24
N ASP A 6 -3.11 -29.95 13.66
CA ASP A 6 -4.02 -30.66 12.76
C ASP A 6 -4.54 -29.79 11.60
N ILE A 7 -4.86 -28.51 11.89
CA ILE A 7 -5.27 -27.54 10.86
C ILE A 7 -4.10 -27.24 9.92
N TYR A 8 -2.89 -27.12 10.46
CA TYR A 8 -1.67 -26.92 9.69
C TYR A 8 -1.41 -28.09 8.73
N ASP A 9 -1.45 -29.33 9.23
CA ASP A 9 -1.22 -30.53 8.43
C ASP A 9 -2.29 -30.67 7.34
N PHE A 10 -3.54 -30.32 7.64
CA PHE A 10 -4.62 -30.30 6.67
C PHE A 10 -4.36 -29.29 5.53
N ILE A 11 -3.93 -28.06 5.84
CA ILE A 11 -3.66 -27.03 4.83
C ILE A 11 -2.50 -27.44 3.92
N VAL A 12 -1.42 -27.98 4.50
CA VAL A 12 -0.22 -28.37 3.74
C VAL A 12 -0.40 -29.70 2.98
N SER A 13 -1.41 -30.50 3.35
CA SER A 13 -1.68 -31.82 2.75
C SER A 13 -1.87 -31.78 1.22
N LYS A 14 -2.43 -30.69 0.68
CA LYS A 14 -2.62 -30.51 -0.76
C LYS A 14 -2.34 -29.07 -1.17
N GLN A 15 -1.66 -28.94 -2.31
CA GLN A 15 -1.34 -27.66 -2.93
C GLN A 15 -2.57 -26.74 -3.13
N ILE A 16 -3.73 -27.33 -3.43
CA ILE A 16 -4.99 -26.60 -3.61
C ILE A 16 -5.40 -25.89 -2.31
N PHE A 17 -5.24 -26.53 -1.15
CA PHE A 17 -5.61 -25.93 0.14
C PHE A 17 -4.67 -24.79 0.52
N THR A 18 -3.35 -24.94 0.32
CA THR A 18 -2.44 -23.82 0.53
C THR A 18 -2.75 -22.65 -0.40
N THR A 19 -3.07 -22.93 -1.66
CA THR A 19 -3.41 -21.87 -2.63
C THR A 19 -4.65 -21.10 -2.19
N LEU A 20 -5.72 -21.81 -1.82
CA LEU A 20 -6.94 -21.22 -1.28
C LEU A 20 -6.66 -20.40 -0.01
N PHE A 21 -5.86 -20.94 0.90
CA PHE A 21 -5.45 -20.25 2.13
C PHE A 21 -4.70 -18.95 1.84
N LEU A 22 -3.72 -18.98 0.92
CA LEU A 22 -2.96 -17.80 0.51
C LEU A 22 -3.86 -16.75 -0.15
N VAL A 23 -4.79 -17.15 -1.02
CA VAL A 23 -5.74 -16.23 -1.67
C VAL A 23 -6.71 -15.61 -0.66
N ILE A 24 -7.28 -16.40 0.26
CA ILE A 24 -8.16 -15.88 1.31
C ILE A 24 -7.40 -14.90 2.20
N THR A 25 -6.18 -15.27 2.61
CA THR A 25 -5.32 -14.40 3.42
C THR A 25 -5.02 -13.10 2.69
N LEU A 26 -4.68 -13.16 1.40
CA LEU A 26 -4.46 -11.99 0.56
C LEU A 26 -5.66 -11.04 0.57
N LEU A 27 -6.87 -11.57 0.32
CA LEU A 27 -8.09 -10.76 0.22
C LEU A 27 -8.47 -10.13 1.57
N VAL A 28 -8.43 -10.91 2.65
CA VAL A 28 -8.79 -10.44 3.99
C VAL A 28 -7.81 -9.37 4.46
N VAL A 29 -6.50 -9.62 4.33
CA VAL A 29 -5.46 -8.70 4.77
C VAL A 29 -5.47 -7.44 3.93
N TRP A 30 -5.65 -7.56 2.61
CA TRP A 30 -5.79 -6.41 1.73
C TRP A 30 -6.97 -5.53 2.14
N PHE A 31 -8.14 -6.12 2.41
CA PHE A 31 -9.33 -5.38 2.82
C PHE A 31 -9.10 -4.63 4.16
N LEU A 32 -8.60 -5.34 5.18
CA LEU A 32 -8.34 -4.76 6.49
C LEU A 32 -7.26 -3.66 6.43
N ALA A 33 -6.17 -3.92 5.71
CA ALA A 33 -5.10 -2.95 5.51
C ALA A 33 -5.62 -1.72 4.78
N LYS A 34 -6.46 -1.86 3.74
CA LYS A 34 -7.06 -0.74 3.01
C LYS A 34 -7.87 0.17 3.95
N MET A 35 -8.67 -0.41 4.85
CA MET A 35 -9.45 0.37 5.82
C MET A 35 -8.55 1.18 6.76
N ILE A 36 -7.44 0.59 7.24
CA ILE A 36 -6.47 1.25 8.11
C ILE A 36 -5.74 2.36 7.35
N PHE A 37 -5.15 2.03 6.20
CA PHE A 37 -4.39 3.00 5.40
C PHE A 37 -5.25 4.14 4.88
N ARG A 38 -6.53 3.95 4.59
CA ARG A 38 -7.44 5.05 4.22
C ARG A 38 -7.54 6.09 5.35
N ARG A 39 -7.67 5.64 6.60
CA ARG A 39 -7.69 6.54 7.76
C ARG A 39 -6.36 7.26 7.95
N ILE A 40 -5.24 6.57 7.75
CA ILE A 40 -3.90 7.13 7.86
C ILE A 40 -3.65 8.16 6.74
N ALA A 41 -3.88 7.78 5.49
CA ALA A 41 -3.70 8.62 4.32
C ALA A 41 -4.55 9.90 4.42
N LYS A 42 -5.82 9.79 4.83
CA LYS A 42 -6.67 10.96 5.06
C LYS A 42 -6.08 11.93 6.08
N ARG A 43 -5.57 11.42 7.20
CA ARG A 43 -4.93 12.26 8.24
C ARG A 43 -3.64 12.89 7.73
N LEU A 44 -2.78 12.13 7.07
CA LEU A 44 -1.50 12.62 6.56
C LEU A 44 -1.68 13.65 5.44
N LEU A 45 -2.52 13.37 4.44
CA LEU A 45 -2.77 14.30 3.33
C LEU A 45 -3.33 15.62 3.83
N PHE A 46 -4.33 15.59 4.71
CA PHE A 46 -4.89 16.79 5.32
C PHE A 46 -3.81 17.64 6.01
N LEU A 47 -2.89 17.01 6.75
CA LEU A 47 -1.78 17.70 7.43
C LEU A 47 -0.77 18.34 6.47
N PHE A 48 -0.51 17.75 5.30
CA PHE A 48 0.53 18.21 4.39
C PHE A 48 0.06 19.18 3.32
N THR A 49 -1.18 19.08 2.86
CA THR A 49 -1.68 19.87 1.72
C THR A 49 -2.92 20.71 2.04
N GLU A 50 -3.59 20.48 3.17
CA GLU A 50 -4.95 20.96 3.46
C GLU A 50 -5.98 20.54 2.38
N LEU A 51 -5.60 19.62 1.49
CA LEU A 51 -6.43 19.10 0.42
C LEU A 51 -6.94 17.71 0.83
N SER A 52 -8.26 17.53 0.73
CA SER A 52 -8.93 16.26 0.98
C SER A 52 -9.35 15.62 -0.34
N ASP A 53 -8.39 15.36 -1.22
CA ASP A 53 -8.68 14.64 -2.46
C ASP A 53 -8.90 13.16 -2.16
N GLU A 54 -10.17 12.73 -2.20
CA GLU A 54 -10.57 11.39 -1.83
C GLU A 54 -10.03 10.34 -2.82
N GLU A 55 -9.81 10.72 -4.08
CA GLU A 55 -9.22 9.84 -5.10
C GLU A 55 -7.77 9.50 -4.74
N THR A 56 -6.93 10.51 -4.46
CA THR A 56 -5.55 10.31 -4.02
C THR A 56 -5.49 9.52 -2.70
N ILE A 57 -6.39 9.78 -1.75
CA ILE A 57 -6.47 9.04 -0.48
C ILE A 57 -6.76 7.56 -0.73
N GLU A 58 -7.78 7.26 -1.54
CA GLU A 58 -8.18 5.88 -1.85
C GLU A 58 -7.07 5.14 -2.58
N ASP A 59 -6.42 5.80 -3.54
CA ASP A 59 -5.36 5.23 -4.35
C ASP A 59 -4.10 4.89 -3.51
N ILE A 60 -3.66 5.81 -2.65
CA ILE A 60 -2.56 5.55 -1.69
C ILE A 60 -2.91 4.39 -0.76
N ALA A 61 -4.14 4.38 -0.22
CA ALA A 61 -4.58 3.34 0.68
C ALA A 61 -4.61 1.96 0.01
N LYS A 62 -5.10 1.89 -1.24
CA LYS A 62 -5.15 0.66 -2.03
C LYS A 62 -3.74 0.13 -2.31
N LYS A 63 -2.81 0.98 -2.75
CA LYS A 63 -1.43 0.58 -3.05
C LYS A 63 -0.68 0.11 -1.79
N SER A 64 -0.83 0.85 -0.68
CA SER A 64 -0.22 0.49 0.60
C SER A 64 -0.75 -0.85 1.12
N ALA A 65 -2.07 -1.07 1.04
CA ALA A 65 -2.70 -2.33 1.42
C ALA A 65 -2.24 -3.50 0.55
N SER A 66 -2.10 -3.29 -0.76
CA SER A 66 -1.56 -4.29 -1.69
C SER A 66 -0.14 -4.71 -1.31
N ILE A 67 0.74 -3.77 -0.97
CA ILE A 67 2.10 -4.09 -0.52
C ILE A 67 2.07 -4.98 0.73
N VAL A 68 1.29 -4.60 1.74
CA VAL A 68 1.19 -5.37 3.00
C VAL A 68 0.65 -6.77 2.75
N ALA A 69 -0.44 -6.90 2.00
CA ALA A 69 -1.05 -8.20 1.70
C ALA A 69 -0.11 -9.10 0.91
N VAL A 70 0.50 -8.60 -0.17
CA VAL A 70 1.43 -9.38 -1.00
C VAL A 70 2.68 -9.78 -0.21
N THR A 71 3.22 -8.88 0.61
CA THR A 71 4.39 -9.17 1.47
C THR A 71 4.07 -10.27 2.48
N LEU A 72 2.89 -10.23 3.10
CA LEU A 72 2.49 -11.25 4.06
C LEU A 72 2.31 -12.62 3.41
N VAL A 73 1.65 -12.68 2.25
CA VAL A 73 1.42 -13.94 1.54
C VAL A 73 2.75 -14.52 1.02
N LEU A 74 3.66 -13.66 0.56
CA LEU A 74 5.04 -14.05 0.23
C LEU A 74 5.76 -14.67 1.44
N TYR A 75 5.66 -14.02 2.60
CA TYR A 75 6.27 -14.52 3.83
C TYR A 75 5.66 -15.86 4.27
N ILE A 76 4.34 -16.00 4.22
CA ILE A 76 3.66 -17.27 4.52
C ILE A 76 4.11 -18.37 3.55
N ASN A 77 4.23 -18.08 2.26
CA ASN A 77 4.69 -19.05 1.26
C ASN A 77 6.13 -19.51 1.52
N GLN A 78 7.00 -18.63 2.01
CA GLN A 78 8.38 -18.98 2.40
C GLN A 78 8.42 -19.87 3.64
N LEU A 79 7.49 -19.69 4.58
CA LEU A 79 7.35 -20.56 5.75
C LEU A 79 6.69 -21.90 5.41
N LEU A 80 5.80 -21.93 4.41
CA LEU A 80 5.00 -23.08 3.99
C LEU A 80 5.22 -23.40 2.51
N PRO A 81 6.43 -23.85 2.10
CA PRO A 81 6.73 -24.15 0.71
C PRO A 81 6.04 -25.45 0.28
N SER A 82 4.75 -25.35 -0.01
CA SER A 82 3.92 -26.46 -0.51
C SER A 82 3.85 -26.51 -2.03
N PHE A 83 4.36 -25.49 -2.71
CA PHE A 83 4.50 -25.45 -4.16
C PHE A 83 5.76 -26.17 -4.64
N SER A 84 5.72 -26.65 -5.88
CA SER A 84 6.92 -27.12 -6.57
C SER A 84 7.95 -25.99 -6.71
N ALA A 85 9.23 -26.34 -6.83
CA ALA A 85 10.32 -25.36 -6.94
C ALA A 85 10.09 -24.33 -8.06
N GLN A 86 9.61 -24.78 -9.23
CA GLN A 86 9.29 -23.90 -10.36
C GLN A 86 8.14 -22.94 -10.03
N MET A 87 7.07 -23.44 -9.39
CA MET A 87 5.93 -22.61 -9.02
C MET A 87 6.29 -21.60 -7.93
N ASN A 88 7.16 -21.96 -6.98
CA ASN A 88 7.69 -21.03 -5.99
C ASN A 88 8.47 -19.89 -6.64
N ILE A 89 9.34 -20.19 -7.60
CA ILE A 89 10.11 -19.14 -8.32
C ILE A 89 9.16 -18.16 -9.01
N ILE A 90 8.16 -18.67 -9.72
CA ILE A 90 7.16 -17.83 -10.41
C ILE A 90 6.39 -16.98 -9.39
N PHE A 91 5.90 -17.60 -8.33
CA PHE A 91 5.12 -16.94 -7.29
C PHE A 91 5.91 -15.82 -6.61
N GLU A 92 7.14 -16.10 -6.18
CA GLU A 92 8.03 -15.11 -5.57
C GLU A 92 8.32 -13.94 -6.51
N THR A 93 8.63 -14.25 -7.78
CA THR A 93 8.93 -13.23 -8.79
C THR A 93 7.74 -12.30 -8.99
N VAL A 94 6.54 -12.86 -9.13
CA VAL A 94 5.31 -12.09 -9.29
C VAL A 94 5.04 -11.23 -8.06
N CYS A 95 5.15 -11.79 -6.86
CA CYS A 95 4.93 -11.05 -5.61
C CYS A 95 5.92 -9.89 -5.46
N ARG A 96 7.22 -10.12 -5.71
CA ARG A 96 8.25 -9.07 -5.67
C ARG A 96 8.01 -8.00 -6.71
N ALA A 97 7.63 -8.37 -7.94
CA ALA A 97 7.27 -7.41 -8.98
C ALA A 97 6.08 -6.53 -8.56
N PHE A 98 5.01 -7.13 -8.01
CA PHE A 98 3.87 -6.38 -7.50
C PHE A 98 4.26 -5.40 -6.39
N ILE A 99 5.13 -5.81 -5.46
CA ILE A 99 5.63 -4.92 -4.41
C ILE A 99 6.37 -3.74 -5.02
N VAL A 100 7.31 -3.98 -5.94
CA VAL A 100 8.09 -2.93 -6.62
C VAL A 100 7.19 -1.94 -7.36
N ILE A 101 6.21 -2.44 -8.13
CA ILE A 101 5.28 -1.60 -8.89
C ILE A 101 4.45 -0.70 -7.95
N ASN A 102 3.92 -1.26 -6.86
CA ASN A 102 3.12 -0.47 -5.92
C ASN A 102 3.98 0.57 -5.17
N ILE A 103 5.22 0.25 -4.82
CA ILE A 103 6.15 1.20 -4.21
C ILE A 103 6.46 2.34 -5.17
N ALA A 104 6.82 2.04 -6.43
CA ALA A 104 7.09 3.06 -7.44
C ALA A 104 5.89 3.98 -7.65
N SER A 105 4.69 3.41 -7.67
CA SER A 105 3.46 4.18 -7.81
C SER A 105 3.15 5.06 -6.59
N LEU A 106 3.46 4.61 -5.37
CA LEU A 106 3.35 5.44 -4.16
C LEU A 106 4.36 6.58 -4.15
N LEU A 107 5.58 6.36 -4.65
CA LEU A 107 6.58 7.42 -4.79
C LEU A 107 6.10 8.51 -5.75
N ASN A 108 5.46 8.13 -6.87
CA ASN A 108 4.86 9.10 -7.78
C ASN A 108 3.77 9.92 -7.08
N ASN A 109 2.85 9.28 -6.35
CA ASN A 109 1.84 10.00 -5.58
C ASN A 109 2.48 10.97 -4.56
N ALA A 110 3.57 10.57 -3.91
CA ALA A 110 4.29 11.43 -2.97
C ALA A 110 4.92 12.65 -3.67
N LEU A 111 5.49 12.47 -4.87
CA LEU A 111 6.03 13.57 -5.68
C LEU A 111 4.93 14.55 -6.11
N ASP A 112 3.77 14.05 -6.51
CA ASP A 112 2.64 14.90 -6.91
C ASP A 112 2.13 15.74 -5.74
N ILE A 113 1.96 15.12 -4.56
CA ILE A 113 1.60 15.82 -3.32
C ILE A 113 2.63 16.89 -2.97
N PHE A 114 3.92 16.58 -3.12
CA PHE A 114 5.01 17.52 -2.87
C PHE A 114 4.97 18.72 -3.82
N ASN A 115 4.76 18.46 -5.11
CA ASN A 115 4.65 19.49 -6.14
C ASN A 115 3.47 20.43 -5.87
N ILE A 116 2.30 19.88 -5.52
CA ILE A 116 1.11 20.67 -5.16
C ILE A 116 1.39 21.58 -3.96
N ARG A 117 2.03 21.04 -2.91
CA ARG A 117 2.40 21.81 -1.71
C ARG A 117 3.35 22.97 -2.05
N HIS A 118 4.37 22.70 -2.87
CA HIS A 118 5.33 23.73 -3.28
C HIS A 118 4.71 24.80 -4.18
N ALA A 119 3.83 24.42 -5.10
CA ALA A 119 3.11 25.37 -5.95
C ALA A 119 2.24 26.32 -5.12
N LYS A 120 1.48 25.79 -4.14
CA LYS A 120 0.67 26.59 -3.21
C LYS A 120 1.53 27.61 -2.46
N ASN A 121 2.66 27.18 -1.88
CA ASN A 121 3.57 28.08 -1.15
C ASN A 121 4.12 29.22 -2.02
N ARG A 122 4.51 28.95 -3.28
CA ARG A 122 4.98 30.00 -4.20
C ARG A 122 3.89 31.02 -4.54
N GLY A 123 2.65 30.57 -4.73
CA GLY A 123 1.51 31.45 -4.96
C GLY A 123 1.25 32.39 -3.78
N THR A 124 1.29 31.87 -2.55
CA THR A 124 1.06 32.67 -1.34
C THR A 124 2.14 33.73 -1.11
N VAL A 125 3.42 33.42 -1.36
CA VAL A 125 4.51 34.40 -1.27
C VAL A 125 4.31 35.53 -2.27
N THR A 126 3.93 35.21 -3.51
CA THR A 126 3.71 36.20 -4.57
C THR A 126 2.57 37.16 -4.23
N ILE A 127 1.48 36.66 -3.65
CA ILE A 127 0.35 37.48 -3.20
C ILE A 127 0.77 38.40 -2.05
N ARG A 128 1.48 37.87 -1.03
CA ARG A 128 1.95 38.68 0.11
C ARG A 128 2.89 39.80 -0.33
N LEU A 129 3.82 39.53 -1.26
CA LEU A 129 4.73 40.54 -1.79
C LEU A 129 3.98 41.66 -2.53
N LYS A 130 2.98 41.30 -3.36
CA LYS A 130 2.13 42.28 -4.05
C LYS A 130 1.33 43.16 -3.09
N VAL A 131 0.81 42.59 -1.99
CA VAL A 131 0.07 43.37 -0.98
C VAL A 131 0.99 44.33 -0.23
N ILE A 132 2.18 43.88 0.19
CA ILE A 132 3.17 44.74 0.87
C ILE A 132 3.62 45.89 -0.05
N LEU A 133 3.92 45.60 -1.32
CA LEU A 133 4.27 46.62 -2.31
C LEU A 133 3.14 47.64 -2.57
N LYS A 134 1.88 47.23 -2.42
CA LYS A 134 0.72 48.12 -2.56
C LYS A 134 0.47 48.99 -1.32
N LEU A 135 0.87 48.53 -0.13
CA LEU A 135 0.77 49.29 1.12
C LEU A 135 1.92 50.30 1.32
N LEU A 136 3.04 50.10 0.61
CA LEU A 136 4.20 51.01 0.62
C LEU A 136 4.11 52.15 -0.41
N ARG A 137 3.04 52.19 -1.21
CA ARG A 137 2.71 53.28 -2.15
C ARG A 137 1.53 54.07 -1.62
#